data_AF-A0A485D1F3-F1
#
_entry.id   AF-A0A485D1F3-F1
#
_cell.length_a   1.000
_cell.length_b   1.000
_cell.length_c   1.000
_cell.angle_alpha   90.00
_cell.angle_beta   90.00
_cell.angle_gamma   90.00
#
_symmetry.space_group_name_H-M   'P 1'
#
loop_
_entity.id
_entity.type
_entity.pdbx_description
1 polymer ?
#
loop_
_entity_poly.entity_id
_entity_poly.type
_entity_poly.pdbx_seq_one_letter_code
_entity_poly.pdbx_strand_id
1 'polypeptide(L)'
;MVQYFTGILAVLWLPVIMAFVTTGMLLMQTQRTPLALDLSEMMVLVIYLCFLVLALISTFLQGGITVTIIGIKNEVGMSLVLFCLLLGFCRESQIYRISRLLYWIFYAQFPLVIYQVLIVLPKRVAMRGEDEKWDSVVGTFGGDPMGGGNTAVMGMFCLLIMLMKISELKHGVTTWRSAALHIGLGFLLCILGEVKFIILLSPFMLALVWSMPSWVNGVSKVTLKNLLVIFAVMGGLITLAIMVLAAGLLIGVWRRSG
;
A
#
# COMPACT_ATOMS: atom_id res chain seq x y z
N MET A 1 6.31 12.21 7.76
CA MET A 1 7.06 12.80 8.89
C MET A 1 7.00 14.33 8.95
N VAL A 2 7.51 15.08 7.96
CA VAL A 2 7.54 16.57 8.05
C VAL A 2 6.13 17.14 8.30
N GLN A 3 5.13 16.77 7.50
CA GLN A 3 3.75 17.18 7.74
C GLN A 3 3.23 16.81 9.14
N TYR A 4 3.60 15.64 9.67
CA TYR A 4 3.14 15.15 10.97
C TYR A 4 3.69 15.97 12.14
N PHE A 5 4.94 16.44 12.03
CA PHE A 5 5.60 17.21 13.08
C PHE A 5 5.50 18.73 12.89
N THR A 6 5.43 19.22 11.66
CA THR A 6 5.48 20.66 11.35
C THR A 6 4.15 21.22 10.84
N GLY A 7 3.18 20.37 10.48
CA GLY A 7 1.90 20.80 9.90
C GLY A 7 2.01 21.40 8.49
N ILE A 8 3.19 21.44 7.88
CA ILE A 8 3.40 22.09 6.58
C ILE A 8 2.88 21.18 5.44
N LEU A 9 1.70 21.50 4.93
CA LEU A 9 1.04 20.80 3.83
C LEU A 9 1.73 20.99 2.46
N ALA A 10 2.59 22.00 2.33
CA ALA A 10 3.29 22.32 1.08
C ALA A 10 4.22 21.19 0.60
N VAL A 11 4.75 20.38 1.53
CA VAL A 11 5.64 19.25 1.22
C VAL A 11 4.95 18.18 0.36
N LEU A 12 3.61 18.08 0.42
CA LEU A 12 2.84 17.11 -0.37
C LEU A 12 2.80 17.41 -1.87
N TRP A 13 3.25 18.59 -2.30
CA TRP A 13 3.36 18.93 -3.72
C TRP A 13 4.61 18.33 -4.37
N LEU A 14 5.65 18.02 -3.59
CA LEU A 14 6.91 17.52 -4.13
C LEU A 14 6.77 16.19 -4.90
N PRO A 15 6.07 15.15 -4.38
CA PRO A 15 5.91 13.89 -5.12
C PRO A 15 5.18 14.07 -6.45
N VAL A 16 4.18 14.95 -6.47
CA VAL A 16 3.37 15.25 -7.66
C VAL A 16 4.22 15.95 -8.73
N ILE A 17 4.98 16.97 -8.32
CA ILE A 17 5.90 17.67 -9.22
C ILE A 17 6.93 16.68 -9.78
N MET A 18 7.49 15.81 -8.95
CA MET A 18 8.43 14.80 -9.42
C MET A 18 7.79 13.83 -10.41
N ALA A 19 6.56 13.37 -10.17
CA ALA A 19 5.84 12.51 -11.11
C ALA A 19 5.67 13.19 -12.48
N PHE A 20 5.19 14.45 -12.51
CA PHE A 20 5.08 15.22 -13.74
C PHE A 20 6.43 15.42 -14.44
N VAL A 21 7.49 15.74 -13.69
CA VAL A 21 8.84 15.87 -14.25
C VAL A 21 9.31 14.56 -14.85
N THR A 22 9.10 13.42 -14.18
CA THR A 22 9.48 12.11 -14.73
C THR A 22 8.71 11.73 -15.98
N THR A 23 7.41 12.03 -16.05
CA THR A 23 6.60 11.83 -17.26
C THR A 23 7.03 12.76 -18.39
N GLY A 24 7.37 14.02 -18.08
CA GLY A 24 7.94 14.95 -19.06
C GLY A 24 9.30 14.48 -19.59
N MET A 25 10.17 14.00 -18.71
CA MET A 25 11.46 13.42 -19.10
C MET A 25 11.30 12.18 -19.96
N LEU A 26 10.28 11.34 -19.73
CA LEU A 26 9.96 10.21 -20.58
C LEU A 26 9.61 10.64 -22.01
N LEU A 27 8.81 11.70 -22.18
CA LEU A 27 8.48 12.26 -23.51
C LEU A 27 9.72 12.86 -24.20
N MET A 28 10.67 13.38 -23.43
CA MET A 28 11.92 13.97 -23.93
C MET A 28 13.03 12.94 -24.16
N GLN A 29 12.89 11.70 -23.67
CA GLN A 29 13.91 10.67 -23.86
C GLN A 29 13.97 10.23 -25.32
N THR A 30 15.00 10.69 -26.02
CA THR A 30 15.30 10.37 -27.42
C THR A 30 16.07 9.04 -27.57
N GLN A 31 15.97 8.13 -26.60
CA GLN A 31 16.74 6.87 -26.64
C GLN A 31 16.05 5.81 -27.53
N ARG A 32 16.86 5.29 -28.45
CA ARG A 32 16.54 4.49 -29.63
C ARG A 32 16.54 2.98 -29.36
N THR A 33 15.92 2.53 -28.29
CA THR A 33 15.59 1.10 -28.15
C THR A 33 14.12 0.96 -28.49
N PRO A 34 13.73 0.24 -29.56
CA PRO A 34 12.32 0.06 -29.86
C PRO A 34 11.66 -0.60 -28.66
N LEU A 35 10.70 0.12 -28.06
CA LEU A 35 9.88 -0.41 -26.99
C LEU A 35 9.00 -1.50 -27.62
N ALA A 36 9.48 -2.74 -27.60
CA ALA A 36 8.75 -3.90 -28.09
C ALA A 36 7.73 -4.29 -27.01
N LEU A 37 6.64 -3.52 -26.94
CA LEU A 37 5.53 -3.83 -26.06
C LEU A 37 4.84 -5.11 -26.56
N ASP A 38 4.64 -6.07 -25.68
CA ASP A 38 3.79 -7.22 -25.96
C ASP A 38 2.32 -6.77 -26.16
N LEU A 39 1.51 -7.57 -26.85
CA LEU A 39 0.09 -7.27 -27.08
C LEU A 39 -0.66 -7.05 -25.75
N SER A 40 -0.28 -7.84 -24.74
CA SER A 40 -0.79 -7.75 -23.38
C SER A 40 -0.47 -6.39 -22.73
N GLU A 41 0.77 -5.93 -22.88
CA GLU A 41 1.23 -4.65 -22.32
C GLU A 41 0.56 -3.47 -23.04
N MET A 42 0.40 -3.58 -24.36
CA MET A 42 -0.31 -2.58 -25.15
C MET A 42 -1.79 -2.49 -24.75
N MET A 43 -2.48 -3.62 -24.53
CA MET A 43 -3.86 -3.61 -24.03
C MET A 43 -3.97 -2.95 -22.65
N VAL A 44 -3.07 -3.29 -21.72
CA VAL A 44 -3.06 -2.70 -20.38
C VAL A 44 -2.84 -1.19 -20.47
N LEU A 45 -1.92 -0.73 -21.32
CA LEU A 45 -1.65 0.69 -21.53
C LEU A 45 -2.87 1.44 -22.06
N VAL A 46 -3.55 0.89 -23.07
CA VAL A 46 -4.75 1.51 -23.66
C VAL A 46 -5.88 1.57 -22.64
N ILE A 47 -6.16 0.48 -21.92
CA ILE A 47 -7.19 0.45 -20.88
C ILE A 47 -6.86 1.48 -19.80
N TYR A 48 -5.60 1.58 -19.39
CA TYR A 48 -5.15 2.53 -18.39
C TYR A 48 -5.34 3.98 -18.85
N LEU A 49 -4.99 4.31 -20.10
CA LEU A 49 -5.22 5.64 -20.67
C LEU A 49 -6.72 5.97 -20.77
N CYS A 50 -7.54 5.03 -21.22
CA CYS A 50 -8.99 5.20 -21.23
C CYS A 50 -9.54 5.47 -19.83
N PHE A 51 -9.06 4.73 -18.82
CA PHE A 51 -9.43 4.95 -17.43
C PHE A 51 -9.06 6.37 -16.95
N LEU A 52 -7.86 6.85 -17.24
CA LEU A 52 -7.44 8.21 -16.86
C LEU A 52 -8.31 9.29 -17.52
N VAL A 53 -8.60 9.15 -18.82
CA VAL A 53 -9.47 10.09 -19.53
C VAL A 53 -10.88 10.09 -18.95
N LEU A 54 -11.46 8.91 -18.71
CA LEU A 54 -12.78 8.78 -18.08
C LEU A 54 -12.82 9.37 -16.67
N ALA A 55 -11.78 9.14 -15.86
CA ALA A 55 -11.68 9.69 -14.52
C ALA A 55 -11.62 11.22 -14.54
N LEU A 56 -10.85 11.82 -15.46
CA LEU A 56 -10.74 13.27 -15.63
C LEU A 56 -12.06 13.89 -16.09
N ILE A 57 -12.69 13.32 -17.12
CA ILE A 57 -13.98 13.80 -17.65
C ILE A 57 -15.05 13.70 -16.57
N SER A 58 -15.14 12.55 -15.88
CA SER A 58 -16.11 12.33 -14.80
C SER A 58 -15.94 13.35 -13.67
N THR A 59 -14.69 13.59 -13.23
CA THR A 59 -14.39 14.55 -12.17
C THR A 59 -14.72 15.98 -12.60
N PHE A 60 -14.42 16.34 -13.86
CA PHE A 60 -14.73 17.65 -14.41
C PHE A 60 -16.22 17.92 -14.50
N LEU A 61 -16.99 16.94 -14.99
CA LEU A 61 -18.44 17.06 -15.13
C LEU A 61 -19.16 17.10 -13.77
N GLN A 62 -18.66 16.39 -12.76
CA GLN A 62 -19.30 16.33 -11.44
C GLN A 62 -18.89 17.47 -10.50
N GLY A 63 -17.60 17.82 -10.46
CA GLY A 63 -17.03 18.71 -9.44
C GLY A 63 -16.50 20.05 -9.98
N GLY A 64 -16.50 20.24 -11.30
CA GLY A 64 -15.95 21.44 -11.93
C GLY A 64 -14.42 21.56 -11.84
N ILE A 65 -13.89 22.73 -12.20
CA ILE A 65 -12.45 22.96 -12.38
C ILE A 65 -11.66 22.78 -11.08
N THR A 66 -12.14 23.33 -9.95
CA THR A 66 -11.40 23.31 -8.68
C THR A 66 -11.24 21.89 -8.13
N VAL A 67 -12.30 21.08 -8.18
CA VAL A 67 -12.24 19.67 -7.75
C VAL A 67 -11.37 18.86 -8.69
N THR A 68 -11.39 19.16 -9.99
CA THR A 68 -10.53 18.51 -10.98
C THR A 68 -9.05 18.78 -10.70
N ILE A 69 -8.67 20.01 -10.34
CA ILE A 69 -7.28 20.34 -9.99
C ILE A 69 -6.83 19.57 -8.75
N ILE A 70 -7.69 19.48 -7.74
CA ILE A 70 -7.39 18.73 -6.51
C ILE A 70 -7.29 17.21 -6.81
N GLY A 71 -8.18 16.68 -7.65
CA GLY A 71 -8.15 15.28 -8.09
C GLY A 71 -6.90 14.95 -8.92
N ILE A 72 -6.48 15.88 -9.79
CA ILE A 72 -5.22 15.74 -10.53
C ILE A 72 -4.04 15.70 -9.58
N LYS A 73 -4.00 16.61 -8.60
CA LYS A 73 -2.92 16.66 -7.61
C LYS A 73 -2.82 15.37 -6.82
N ASN A 74 -3.94 14.86 -6.31
CA ASN A 74 -3.93 13.79 -5.31
C ASN A 74 -3.93 12.39 -5.91
N GLU A 75 -4.61 12.18 -7.05
CA GLU A 75 -4.86 10.85 -7.60
C GLU A 75 -4.12 10.65 -8.93
N VAL A 76 -4.41 11.50 -9.93
CA VAL A 76 -3.91 11.32 -11.31
C VAL A 76 -2.40 11.57 -11.41
N GLY A 77 -1.89 12.58 -10.70
CA GLY A 77 -0.47 12.91 -10.73
C GLY A 77 0.40 11.76 -10.22
N MET A 78 -0.04 11.08 -9.16
CA MET A 78 0.69 9.94 -8.59
C MET A 78 0.55 8.68 -9.46
N SER A 79 -0.57 8.51 -10.14
CA SER A 79 -0.79 7.36 -11.04
C SER A 79 0.09 7.43 -12.30
N LEU A 80 0.57 8.61 -12.71
CA LEU A 80 1.53 8.76 -13.82
C LEU A 80 2.86 8.02 -13.57
N VAL A 81 3.21 7.73 -12.32
CA VAL A 81 4.39 6.90 -12.01
C VAL A 81 4.22 5.47 -12.55
N LEU A 82 3.01 4.90 -12.45
CA LEU A 82 2.71 3.58 -13.02
C LEU A 82 2.84 3.59 -14.54
N PHE A 83 2.41 4.67 -15.19
CA PHE A 83 2.58 4.87 -16.63
C PHE A 83 4.07 4.85 -17.04
N CYS A 84 4.92 5.54 -16.27
CA CYS A 84 6.36 5.56 -16.51
C CYS A 84 7.00 4.17 -16.31
N LEU A 85 6.53 3.41 -15.32
CA LEU A 85 7.00 2.04 -15.08
C LEU A 85 6.59 1.09 -16.21
N LEU A 86 5.34 1.16 -16.68
CA LEU A 86 4.84 0.34 -17.79
C LEU A 86 5.59 0.59 -19.10
N LEU A 87 6.00 1.84 -19.35
CA LEU A 87 6.78 2.21 -20.54
C LEU A 87 8.29 1.94 -20.38
N GLY A 88 8.70 1.21 -19.35
CA GLY A 88 10.09 0.77 -19.18
C GLY A 88 11.08 1.88 -18.85
N PHE A 89 10.61 3.03 -18.33
CA PHE A 89 11.48 4.15 -17.98
C PHE A 89 12.50 3.80 -16.90
N CYS A 90 12.15 2.88 -15.99
CA CYS A 90 13.02 2.42 -14.92
C CYS A 90 13.82 1.19 -15.34
N ARG A 91 15.15 1.29 -15.27
CA ARG A 91 16.05 0.13 -15.42
C ARG A 91 15.89 -0.82 -14.22
N GLU A 92 16.14 -2.12 -14.43
CA GLU A 92 16.14 -3.12 -13.36
C GLU A 92 17.01 -2.72 -12.15
N SER A 93 18.18 -2.11 -12.40
CA SER A 93 19.06 -1.60 -11.34
C SER A 93 18.44 -0.48 -10.50
N GLN A 94 17.58 0.36 -11.10
CA GLN A 94 16.85 1.41 -10.38
C GLN A 94 15.70 0.80 -9.57
N ILE A 95 14.97 -0.15 -10.16
CA ILE A 95 13.92 -0.89 -9.46
C ILE A 95 14.51 -1.58 -8.22
N TYR A 96 15.64 -2.27 -8.35
CA TYR A 96 16.33 -2.91 -7.23
C TYR A 96 16.71 -1.90 -6.12
N ARG A 97 17.26 -0.73 -6.50
CA ARG A 97 17.59 0.34 -5.53
C ARG A 97 16.36 0.86 -4.81
N ILE A 98 15.27 1.09 -5.54
CA ILE A 98 13.99 1.55 -4.97
C ILE A 98 13.45 0.48 -4.01
N SER A 99 13.40 -0.79 -4.40
CA SER A 99 12.97 -1.89 -3.54
C SER A 99 13.79 -1.97 -2.25
N ARG A 100 15.12 -1.80 -2.34
CA ARG A 100 15.99 -1.76 -1.16
C ARG A 100 15.71 -0.56 -0.26
N LEU A 101 15.40 0.60 -0.84
CA LEU A 101 15.01 1.79 -0.09
C LEU A 101 13.68 1.58 0.64
N LEU A 102 12.70 0.92 0.01
CA LEU A 102 11.43 0.57 0.65
C LEU A 102 11.65 -0.30 1.89
N TYR A 103 12.58 -1.26 1.86
CA TYR A 103 12.93 -2.03 3.07
C TYR A 103 13.52 -1.15 4.17
N TRP A 104 14.38 -0.19 3.84
CA TRP A 104 14.88 0.77 4.84
C TRP A 104 13.76 1.62 5.45
N ILE A 105 12.82 2.08 4.63
CA ILE A 105 11.63 2.82 5.11
C ILE A 105 10.77 1.92 6.00
N PHE A 106 10.67 0.63 5.72
CA PHE A 106 9.99 -0.35 6.56
C PHE A 106 10.66 -0.50 7.93
N TYR A 107 11.98 -0.63 7.98
CA TYR A 107 12.70 -0.68 9.25
C TYR A 107 12.59 0.62 10.05
N ALA A 108 12.54 1.77 9.36
CA ALA A 108 12.32 3.06 9.99
C ALA A 108 10.90 3.24 10.58
N GLN A 109 9.92 2.40 10.21
CA GLN A 109 8.59 2.44 10.82
C GLN A 109 8.62 2.07 12.31
N PHE A 110 9.40 1.05 12.68
CA PHE A 110 9.41 0.50 14.04
C PHE A 110 9.68 1.54 15.13
N PRO A 111 10.76 2.34 15.08
CA PRO A 111 11.02 3.32 16.14
C PRO A 111 9.91 4.37 16.24
N LEU A 112 9.31 4.78 15.11
CA LEU A 112 8.22 5.75 15.13
C LEU A 112 6.91 5.19 15.64
N VAL A 113 6.54 3.98 15.23
CA VAL A 113 5.33 3.32 15.71
C VAL A 113 5.43 3.08 17.21
N ILE A 114 6.60 2.65 17.71
CA ILE A 114 6.84 2.51 19.15
C ILE A 114 6.68 3.86 19.86
N TYR A 115 7.27 4.93 19.32
CA TYR A 115 7.09 6.28 19.88
C TYR A 115 5.62 6.72 19.91
N GLN A 116 4.88 6.49 18.82
CA GLN A 116 3.47 6.86 18.70
C GLN A 116 2.59 6.07 19.69
N VAL A 117 2.82 4.77 19.83
CA VAL A 117 2.09 3.90 20.77
C VAL A 117 2.42 4.25 22.22
N LEU A 118 3.67 4.54 22.56
CA LEU A 118 4.07 4.78 23.95
C LEU A 118 3.81 6.21 24.44
N ILE A 119 3.88 7.22 23.56
CA ILE A 119 3.84 8.63 23.97
C ILE A 119 2.62 9.35 23.40
N VAL A 120 2.27 9.14 22.13
CA VAL A 120 1.19 9.89 21.48
C VAL A 120 -0.18 9.32 21.85
N LEU A 121 -0.33 8.00 21.80
CA LEU A 121 -1.58 7.31 22.12
C LEU A 121 -2.06 7.62 23.56
N PRO A 122 -1.24 7.52 24.62
CA PRO A 122 -1.71 7.81 25.98
C PRO A 122 -2.07 9.27 26.19
N LYS A 123 -1.32 10.20 25.57
CA LYS A 123 -1.62 11.65 25.61
C LYS A 123 -2.98 11.96 24.96
N ARG A 124 -3.31 11.30 23.85
CA ARG A 124 -4.59 11.50 23.16
C ARG A 124 -5.76 10.95 23.99
N VAL A 125 -5.59 9.76 24.55
CA VAL A 125 -6.59 9.12 25.43
C VAL A 125 -6.86 9.96 26.67
N ALA A 126 -5.82 10.53 27.27
CA ALA A 126 -5.95 11.41 28.44
C ALA A 126 -6.69 12.73 28.14
N MET A 127 -6.60 13.24 26.91
CA MET A 127 -7.16 14.54 26.52
C MET A 127 -8.57 14.46 25.90
N ARG A 128 -8.89 13.37 25.19
CA ARG A 128 -10.13 13.26 24.39
C ARG A 128 -10.94 11.97 24.63
N GLY A 129 -10.51 11.12 25.56
CA GLY A 129 -11.21 9.87 25.92
C GLY A 129 -10.77 8.65 25.10
N GLU A 130 -11.21 7.46 25.52
CA GLU A 130 -10.79 6.17 24.91
C GLU A 130 -11.28 5.99 23.47
N ASP A 131 -12.34 6.70 23.07
CA ASP A 131 -12.99 6.55 21.76
C ASP A 131 -12.20 7.19 20.61
N GLU A 132 -11.20 8.04 20.89
CA GLU A 132 -10.32 8.69 19.90
C GLU A 132 -8.94 7.99 19.73
N LYS A 133 -8.77 6.75 20.19
CA LYS A 133 -7.55 5.95 19.91
C LYS A 133 -7.30 5.73 18.40
N TRP A 134 -8.38 5.80 17.62
CA TRP A 134 -8.43 5.53 16.19
C TRP A 134 -7.41 6.37 15.39
N ASP A 135 -6.61 5.72 14.55
CA ASP A 135 -5.76 6.36 13.53
C ASP A 135 -4.65 7.27 14.10
N SER A 136 -4.23 7.00 15.33
CA SER A 136 -3.15 7.73 16.01
C SER A 136 -1.74 7.24 15.65
N VAL A 137 -1.63 6.05 15.06
CA VAL A 137 -0.37 5.35 14.77
C VAL A 137 -0.17 5.21 13.25
N VAL A 138 0.59 6.14 12.68
CA VAL A 138 0.78 6.29 11.23
C VAL A 138 2.19 5.94 10.75
N GLY A 139 3.09 5.64 11.68
CA GLY A 139 4.50 5.43 11.39
C GLY A 139 5.15 6.65 10.74
N THR A 140 5.87 6.46 9.63
CA THR A 140 6.48 7.57 8.87
C THR A 140 5.48 8.30 7.98
N PHE A 141 4.33 7.67 7.70
CA PHE A 141 3.31 8.22 6.82
C PHE A 141 2.58 9.35 7.56
N GLY A 142 2.31 10.45 6.86
CA GLY A 142 1.83 11.69 7.49
C GLY A 142 0.48 11.54 8.22
N GLY A 143 0.12 12.54 9.00
CA GLY A 143 -1.09 12.57 9.80
C GLY A 143 -1.11 13.78 10.73
N ASP A 144 -2.24 14.07 11.34
CA ASP A 144 -2.35 14.99 12.46
C ASP A 144 -2.35 14.17 13.76
N PRO A 145 -1.36 14.36 14.66
CA PRO A 145 -1.33 13.69 15.95
C PRO A 145 -2.64 13.82 16.76
N MET A 146 -3.40 14.90 16.58
CA MET A 146 -4.62 15.20 17.33
C MET A 146 -5.91 15.02 16.51
N GLY A 147 -5.86 15.03 15.19
CA GLY A 147 -7.05 14.92 14.31
C GLY A 147 -7.29 13.52 13.74
N GLY A 148 -6.25 12.90 13.18
CA GLY A 148 -6.36 11.66 12.42
C GLY A 148 -5.16 11.48 11.49
N GLY A 149 -4.91 10.24 11.11
CA GLY A 149 -3.67 9.77 10.53
C GLY A 149 -3.82 9.19 9.13
N ASN A 150 -2.70 8.82 8.51
CA ASN A 150 -2.72 7.98 7.32
C ASN A 150 -2.34 6.54 7.64
N THR A 151 -2.99 5.97 8.66
CA THR A 151 -2.71 4.62 9.17
C THR A 151 -3.05 3.55 8.12
N ALA A 152 -4.06 3.80 7.28
CA ALA A 152 -4.37 2.94 6.14
C ALA A 152 -3.21 2.87 5.14
N VAL A 153 -2.54 3.99 4.82
CA VAL A 153 -1.38 3.98 3.92
C VAL A 153 -0.18 3.28 4.54
N MET A 154 0.07 3.45 5.84
CA MET A 154 1.11 2.67 6.54
C MET A 154 0.85 1.17 6.39
N GLY A 155 -0.38 0.73 6.60
CA GLY A 155 -0.72 -0.66 6.47
C GLY A 155 -0.66 -1.15 5.01
N MET A 156 -1.04 -0.34 4.02
CA MET A 156 -0.92 -0.71 2.60
C MET A 156 0.56 -0.82 2.19
N PHE A 157 1.41 0.03 2.76
CA PHE A 157 2.86 -0.10 2.61
C PHE A 157 3.39 -1.38 3.27
N CYS A 158 2.91 -1.75 4.46
CA CYS A 158 3.26 -3.03 5.08
C CYS A 158 2.84 -4.20 4.19
N LEU A 159 1.64 -4.15 3.61
CA LEU A 159 1.17 -5.14 2.65
C LEU A 159 2.09 -5.24 1.43
N LEU A 160 2.51 -4.11 0.86
CA LEU A 160 3.47 -4.09 -0.25
C LEU A 160 4.77 -4.82 0.11
N ILE A 161 5.35 -4.55 1.28
CA ILE A 161 6.58 -5.21 1.75
C ILE A 161 6.38 -6.72 1.90
N MET A 162 5.23 -7.16 2.43
CA MET A 162 4.89 -8.58 2.54
C MET A 162 4.80 -9.23 1.15
N LEU A 163 4.13 -8.59 0.19
CA LEU A 163 3.99 -9.09 -1.18
C LEU A 163 5.34 -9.17 -1.89
N MET A 164 6.19 -8.14 -1.73
CA MET A 164 7.54 -8.13 -2.29
C MET A 164 8.38 -9.29 -1.75
N LYS A 165 8.31 -9.58 -0.45
CA LYS A 165 9.07 -10.68 0.17
C LYS A 165 8.59 -12.06 -0.26
N ILE A 166 7.28 -12.25 -0.45
CA ILE A 166 6.74 -13.49 -1.02
C ILE A 166 7.16 -13.64 -2.49
N SER A 167 7.15 -12.56 -3.26
CA SER A 167 7.62 -12.56 -4.64
C SER A 167 9.11 -12.95 -4.71
N GLU A 168 9.97 -12.32 -3.91
CA GLU A 168 11.40 -12.66 -3.81
C GLU A 168 11.61 -14.13 -3.40
N LEU A 169 10.77 -14.67 -2.50
CA LEU A 169 10.85 -16.06 -2.07
C LEU A 169 10.49 -17.02 -3.20
N LYS A 170 9.41 -16.71 -3.93
CA LYS A 170 8.95 -17.50 -5.07
C LYS A 170 9.97 -17.53 -6.21
N HIS A 171 10.69 -16.43 -6.42
CA HIS A 171 11.75 -16.32 -7.42
C HIS A 171 13.13 -16.79 -6.91
N GLY A 172 13.23 -17.34 -5.69
CA GLY A 172 14.47 -17.88 -5.13
C GLY A 172 15.52 -16.83 -4.73
N VAL A 173 15.14 -15.56 -4.68
CA VAL A 173 16.03 -14.43 -4.33
C VAL A 173 16.19 -14.27 -2.82
N THR A 174 15.22 -14.76 -2.02
CA THR A 174 15.27 -14.67 -0.55
C THR A 174 15.00 -16.01 0.14
N THR A 175 15.40 -16.09 1.42
CA THR A 175 15.17 -17.28 2.25
C THR A 175 13.80 -17.24 2.92
N TRP A 176 13.22 -18.41 3.18
CA TRP A 176 11.95 -18.52 3.92
C TRP A 176 11.98 -17.80 5.28
N ARG A 177 13.12 -17.85 5.99
CA ARG A 177 13.29 -17.17 7.29
C ARG A 177 13.13 -15.66 7.16
N SER A 178 13.76 -15.06 6.16
CA SER A 178 13.65 -13.63 5.86
C SER A 178 12.21 -13.26 5.50
N ALA A 179 11.56 -14.04 4.63
CA ALA A 179 10.18 -13.80 4.24
C ALA A 179 9.22 -13.87 5.44
N ALA A 180 9.31 -14.93 6.25
CA ALA A 180 8.50 -15.11 7.45
C ALA A 180 8.71 -13.97 8.47
N LEU A 181 9.96 -13.53 8.67
CA LEU A 181 10.26 -12.40 9.55
C LEU A 181 9.60 -11.10 9.07
N HIS A 182 9.72 -10.75 7.79
CA HIS A 182 9.13 -9.51 7.27
C HIS A 182 7.60 -9.57 7.26
N ILE A 183 7.01 -10.74 7.00
CA ILE A 183 5.57 -10.95 7.08
C ILE A 183 5.10 -10.78 8.54
N GLY A 184 5.74 -11.46 9.49
CA GLY A 184 5.39 -11.33 10.92
C GLY A 184 5.54 -9.90 11.43
N LEU A 185 6.63 -9.22 11.06
CA LEU A 185 6.88 -7.82 11.39
C LEU A 185 5.86 -6.87 10.73
N GLY A 186 5.45 -7.13 9.48
CA GLY A 186 4.43 -6.36 8.78
C GLY A 186 3.05 -6.50 9.46
N PHE A 187 2.68 -7.71 9.84
CA PHE A 187 1.45 -7.96 10.62
C PHE A 187 1.49 -7.27 11.98
N LEU A 188 2.63 -7.34 12.69
CA LEU A 188 2.80 -6.65 13.97
C LEU A 188 2.56 -5.15 13.84
N LEU A 189 3.14 -4.50 12.81
CA LEU A 189 2.89 -3.08 12.55
C LEU A 189 1.42 -2.79 12.22
N CYS A 190 0.76 -3.63 11.43
CA CYS A 190 -0.68 -3.47 11.14
C CYS A 190 -1.55 -3.62 12.39
N ILE A 191 -1.18 -4.51 13.32
CA ILE A 191 -1.88 -4.69 14.60
C ILE A 191 -1.66 -3.46 15.50
N LEU A 192 -0.42 -2.98 15.62
CA LEU A 192 -0.09 -1.78 16.39
C LEU A 192 -0.73 -0.51 15.82
N GLY A 193 -0.89 -0.45 14.50
CA GLY A 193 -1.64 0.59 13.80
C GLY A 193 -3.16 0.41 13.84
N GLU A 194 -3.68 -0.66 14.45
CA GLU A 194 -5.11 -1.00 14.44
C GLU A 194 -5.72 -1.08 13.01
N VAL A 195 -4.93 -1.45 11.99
CA VAL A 195 -5.38 -1.51 10.59
C VAL A 195 -6.10 -2.83 10.28
N LYS A 196 -7.32 -2.97 10.82
CA LYS A 196 -8.12 -4.21 10.74
C LYS A 196 -8.40 -4.68 9.31
N PHE A 197 -8.63 -3.75 8.38
CA PHE A 197 -8.91 -4.07 6.98
C PHE A 197 -7.76 -4.85 6.31
N ILE A 198 -6.51 -4.54 6.67
CA ILE A 198 -5.34 -5.12 5.99
C ILE A 198 -5.03 -6.51 6.52
N ILE A 199 -5.41 -6.80 7.76
CA ILE A 199 -5.38 -8.18 8.28
C ILE A 199 -6.30 -9.06 7.42
N LEU A 200 -7.43 -8.53 6.96
CA LEU A 200 -8.35 -9.24 6.07
C LEU A 200 -7.86 -9.31 4.62
N LEU A 201 -7.31 -8.21 4.09
CA LEU A 201 -6.86 -8.11 2.69
C LEU A 201 -5.55 -8.87 2.42
N SER A 202 -4.65 -8.92 3.40
CA SER A 202 -3.33 -9.52 3.24
C SER A 202 -3.33 -10.98 2.79
N PRO A 203 -4.10 -11.91 3.38
CA PRO A 203 -4.10 -13.30 2.92
C PRO A 203 -4.54 -13.43 1.46
N PHE A 204 -5.52 -12.63 1.03
CA PHE A 204 -5.99 -12.64 -0.35
C PHE A 204 -4.90 -12.21 -1.33
N MET A 205 -4.23 -11.09 -1.04
CA MET A 205 -3.19 -10.55 -1.92
C MET A 205 -1.94 -11.43 -1.96
N LEU A 206 -1.53 -11.98 -0.81
CA LEU A 206 -0.38 -12.90 -0.73
C LEU A 206 -0.65 -14.20 -1.51
N ALA A 207 -1.88 -14.71 -1.43
CA ALA A 207 -2.32 -15.86 -2.21
C ALA A 207 -2.37 -15.58 -3.72
N LEU A 208 -2.81 -14.39 -4.12
CA LEU A 208 -2.84 -13.95 -5.51
C LEU A 208 -1.43 -13.86 -6.09
N VAL A 209 -0.47 -13.28 -5.37
CA VAL A 209 0.95 -13.24 -5.79
C VAL A 209 1.54 -14.64 -5.91
N TRP A 210 1.20 -15.54 -4.99
CA TRP A 210 1.62 -16.93 -5.09
C TRP A 210 1.05 -17.60 -6.34
N SER A 211 -0.21 -17.31 -6.67
CA SER A 211 -0.96 -17.92 -7.78
C SER A 211 -0.62 -17.34 -9.16
N MET A 212 -0.16 -16.09 -9.25
CA MET A 212 0.20 -15.48 -10.52
C MET A 212 1.33 -16.27 -11.21
N PRO A 213 1.32 -16.47 -12.54
CA PRO A 213 2.42 -17.14 -13.22
C PRO A 213 3.73 -16.40 -12.96
N SER A 214 4.79 -17.12 -12.59
CA SER A 214 6.14 -16.55 -12.61
C SER A 214 6.47 -16.23 -14.07
N TRP A 215 6.99 -15.03 -14.34
CA TRP A 215 7.46 -14.59 -15.66
C TRP A 215 8.62 -15.47 -16.20
N VAL A 216 9.17 -16.35 -15.36
CA VAL A 216 10.09 -17.41 -15.77
C VAL A 216 9.27 -18.56 -16.37
N ASN A 217 9.29 -18.65 -17.71
CA ASN A 217 8.75 -19.77 -18.48
C ASN A 217 9.13 -21.12 -17.85
N GLY A 218 8.13 -21.89 -17.39
CA GLY A 218 8.32 -23.29 -17.01
C GLY A 218 7.77 -23.72 -15.65
N VAL A 219 7.33 -22.80 -14.78
CA VAL A 219 6.77 -23.18 -13.46
C VAL A 219 5.45 -22.47 -13.17
N SER A 220 4.42 -22.82 -13.92
CA SER A 220 3.04 -22.56 -13.53
C SER A 220 2.23 -23.84 -13.67
N LYS A 221 2.29 -24.68 -12.63
CA LYS A 221 1.19 -25.60 -12.33
C LYS A 221 0.39 -24.99 -11.19
N VAL A 222 -0.39 -23.96 -11.50
CA VAL A 222 -1.50 -23.57 -10.63
C VAL A 222 -2.44 -24.76 -10.58
N THR A 223 -2.23 -25.61 -9.59
CA THR A 223 -2.99 -26.85 -9.40
C THR A 223 -4.25 -26.48 -8.64
N LEU A 224 -5.41 -27.02 -9.03
CA LEU A 224 -6.69 -26.80 -8.34
C LEU A 224 -6.60 -26.96 -6.81
N LYS A 225 -5.71 -27.86 -6.35
CA LYS A 225 -5.34 -28.01 -4.93
C LYS A 225 -4.82 -26.72 -4.28
N ASN A 226 -3.94 -25.98 -4.93
CA ASN A 226 -3.38 -24.73 -4.37
C ASN A 226 -4.44 -23.64 -4.29
N LEU A 227 -5.33 -23.55 -5.29
CA LEU A 227 -6.49 -22.65 -5.24
C LEU A 227 -7.44 -23.02 -4.11
N LEU A 228 -7.75 -24.31 -3.93
CA LEU A 228 -8.60 -24.79 -2.84
C LEU A 228 -7.99 -24.54 -1.45
N VAL A 229 -6.67 -24.72 -1.30
CA VAL A 229 -5.96 -24.39 -0.05
C VAL A 229 -6.03 -22.89 0.24
N ILE A 230 -5.85 -22.05 -0.78
CA ILE A 230 -6.02 -20.60 -0.65
C ILE A 230 -7.44 -20.24 -0.20
N PHE A 231 -8.47 -20.80 -0.85
CA PHE A 231 -9.86 -20.56 -0.48
C PHE A 231 -10.19 -21.06 0.95
N ALA A 232 -9.65 -22.21 1.35
CA ALA A 232 -9.84 -22.75 2.69
C ALA A 232 -9.14 -21.90 3.77
N VAL A 233 -7.90 -21.47 3.52
CA VAL A 233 -7.16 -20.56 4.41
C VAL A 233 -7.85 -19.20 4.50
N MET A 234 -8.33 -18.67 3.38
CA MET A 234 -9.11 -17.43 3.35
C MET A 234 -10.43 -17.57 4.13
N GLY A 235 -11.19 -18.64 3.92
CA GLY A 235 -12.42 -18.90 4.66
C GLY A 235 -12.18 -19.00 6.17
N GLY A 236 -11.09 -19.67 6.57
CA GLY A 236 -10.65 -19.76 7.97
C GLY A 236 -10.26 -18.40 8.57
N LEU A 237 -9.50 -17.58 7.84
CA LEU A 237 -9.08 -16.27 8.33
C LEU A 237 -10.24 -15.27 8.38
N ILE A 238 -11.17 -15.30 7.42
CA ILE A 238 -12.38 -14.48 7.42
C ILE A 238 -13.28 -14.85 8.59
N THR A 239 -13.51 -16.15 8.83
CA THR A 239 -14.32 -16.60 9.97
C THR A 239 -13.67 -16.25 11.30
N LEU A 240 -12.35 -16.41 11.43
CA LEU A 240 -11.61 -15.97 12.61
C LEU A 240 -11.73 -14.45 12.83
N ALA A 241 -11.56 -13.65 11.77
CA ALA A 241 -11.69 -12.21 11.85
C ALA A 241 -13.11 -11.78 12.26
N ILE A 242 -14.15 -12.40 11.69
CA ILE A 242 -15.54 -12.19 12.09
C ILE A 242 -15.75 -12.55 13.55
N MET A 243 -15.21 -13.68 14.01
CA MET A 243 -15.32 -14.12 15.41
C MET A 243 -14.62 -13.15 16.38
N VAL A 244 -13.43 -12.66 16.02
CA VAL A 244 -12.71 -11.66 16.82
C VAL A 244 -13.46 -10.33 16.85
N LEU A 245 -14.03 -9.90 15.72
CA LEU A 245 -14.81 -8.66 15.64
C LEU A 245 -16.11 -8.78 16.43
N ALA A 246 -16.81 -9.92 16.32
CA ALA A 246 -18.02 -10.22 17.06
C ALA A 246 -17.76 -10.33 18.57
N ALA A 247 -16.64 -10.94 18.99
CA ALA A 247 -16.23 -10.99 20.39
C ALA A 247 -15.92 -9.59 20.95
N GLY A 248 -15.26 -8.72 20.17
CA GLY A 248 -15.03 -7.32 20.55
C GLY A 248 -16.34 -6.53 20.69
N LEU A 249 -17.34 -6.81 19.84
CA LEU A 249 -18.65 -6.18 19.89
C LEU A 249 -19.46 -6.65 21.11
N LEU A 250 -19.42 -7.94 21.44
CA LEU A 250 -20.03 -8.53 22.64
C LEU A 250 -19.44 -7.96 23.93
N ILE A 251 -18.12 -7.80 24.00
CA ILE A 251 -17.42 -7.21 25.16
C ILE A 251 -17.76 -5.72 25.30
N GLY A 252 -17.88 -4.99 24.19
CA GLY A 252 -18.30 -3.58 24.18
C GLY A 252 -19.75 -3.35 24.62
N VAL A 253 -20.66 -4.28 24.30
CA VAL A 253 -22.07 -4.23 24.73
C VAL A 253 -22.18 -4.51 26.23
N TRP A 254 -21.46 -5.51 26.75
CA TRP A 254 -21.48 -5.86 28.18
C TRP A 254 -20.94 -4.74 29.09
N ARG A 255 -20.00 -3.92 28.59
CA ARG A 255 -19.42 -2.78 29.31
C ARG A 255 -20.30 -1.53 29.33
N ARG A 256 -21.33 -1.45 28.46
CA ARG A 256 -22.32 -0.34 28.45
C ARG A 256 -23.58 -0.65 29.26
N SER A 257 -23.77 -1.91 29.68
CA SER A 257 -24.96 -2.37 30.41
C SER A 257 -24.71 -2.70 31.89
N GLY A 258 -23.56 -2.30 32.44
CA GLY A 258 -23.26 -2.32 33.89
C GLY A 258 -22.76 -0.96 34.33
#